data_AF-A0A2E9XKB8-F1
#
_entry.id   AF-A0A2E9XKB8-F1
#
_cell.length_a   1.000
_cell.length_b   1.000
_cell.length_c   1.000
_cell.angle_alpha   90.00
_cell.angle_beta   90.00
_cell.angle_gamma   90.00
#
_symmetry.space_group_name_H-M   'P 1'
#
loop_
_entity.id
_entity.type
_entity.pdbx_description
1 polymer ?
#
loop_
_entity_poly.entity_id
_entity_poly.type
_entity_poly.pdbx_seq_one_letter_code
_entity_poly.pdbx_strand_id
1 'polypeptide(L)'
;MIVEKVALSQGNEHVVEMLNAGDGGNMIFDPAVIKVSKGDIIHFRAVDMSHNSATINSMIPSGAESWTGLMNQDISVTLDVEGVYVYQCDPHAMMAMVGVIQVGEAVNISEVKIAAEEYRSNFMLNNDRLKGYLAQL
;
A
#
# COMPACT_ATOMS: atom_id res chain seq x y z
N MET A 1 -3.88 -14.73 -18.20
CA MET A 1 -2.60 -14.85 -17.48
C MET A 1 -2.93 -15.08 -16.02
N ILE A 2 -2.21 -15.98 -15.35
CA ILE A 2 -2.40 -16.25 -13.92
C ILE A 2 -1.71 -15.12 -13.15
N VAL A 3 -2.44 -14.40 -12.29
CA VAL A 3 -1.87 -13.41 -11.39
C VAL A 3 -1.36 -14.16 -10.16
N GLU A 4 -0.08 -14.00 -9.82
CA GLU A 4 0.49 -14.57 -8.61
C GLU A 4 -0.17 -13.94 -7.37
N LYS A 5 -0.55 -14.78 -6.41
CA LYS A 5 -1.20 -14.34 -5.18
C LYS A 5 -0.15 -14.10 -4.10
N VAL A 6 -0.31 -13.01 -3.34
CA VAL A 6 0.59 -12.69 -2.24
C VAL A 6 0.44 -13.73 -1.12
N ALA A 7 1.58 -14.25 -0.65
CA ALA A 7 1.63 -15.16 0.50
C ALA A 7 1.76 -14.37 1.81
N LEU A 8 1.37 -14.99 2.93
CA LEU A 8 1.55 -14.40 4.26
C LEU A 8 3.04 -14.22 4.57
N SER A 9 3.45 -12.97 4.78
CA SER A 9 4.79 -12.63 5.26
C SER A 9 4.98 -13.17 6.68
N GLN A 10 6.18 -13.70 6.95
CA GLN A 10 6.50 -14.34 8.23
C GLN A 10 7.09 -13.34 9.21
N GLY A 11 6.80 -13.52 10.50
CA GLY A 11 7.25 -12.60 11.56
C GLY A 11 6.22 -11.52 11.88
N ASN A 12 6.58 -10.62 12.80
CA ASN A 12 5.71 -9.56 13.33
C ASN A 12 6.16 -8.14 12.92
N GLU A 13 7.28 -8.03 12.21
CA GLU A 13 7.83 -6.77 11.69
C GLU A 13 8.19 -6.96 10.22
N HIS A 14 7.75 -6.03 9.38
CA HIS A 14 7.94 -6.08 7.94
C HIS A 14 8.45 -4.74 7.43
N VAL A 15 9.26 -4.76 6.38
CA VAL A 15 9.83 -3.54 5.79
C VAL A 15 9.18 -3.29 4.44
N VAL A 16 8.82 -2.04 4.19
CA VAL A 16 8.43 -1.54 2.88
C VAL A 16 9.34 -0.37 2.53
N GLU A 17 10.13 -0.50 1.48
CA GLU A 17 11.06 0.53 1.02
C GLU A 17 10.34 1.53 0.10
N MET A 18 10.70 2.81 0.21
CA MET A 18 10.20 3.89 -0.65
C MET A 18 11.27 4.26 -1.67
N LEU A 19 11.01 3.98 -2.95
CA LEU A 19 12.02 3.94 -4.00
C LEU A 19 11.64 4.81 -5.21
N ASN A 20 12.66 5.42 -5.83
CA ASN A 20 12.54 6.10 -7.12
C ASN A 20 12.32 5.11 -8.26
N ALA A 21 12.90 3.91 -8.19
CA ALA A 21 12.76 2.85 -9.17
C ALA A 21 13.02 1.46 -8.57
N GLY A 22 12.37 0.45 -9.12
CA GLY A 22 12.62 -0.97 -8.85
C GLY A 22 11.84 -1.87 -9.83
N ASP A 23 11.61 -3.12 -9.46
CA ASP A 23 10.97 -4.11 -10.36
C ASP A 23 9.52 -3.73 -10.76
N GLY A 24 8.84 -2.93 -9.95
CA GLY A 24 7.51 -2.35 -10.23
C GLY A 24 7.50 -1.09 -11.09
N GLY A 25 8.67 -0.66 -11.60
CA GLY A 25 8.88 0.57 -12.35
C GLY A 25 9.30 1.75 -11.46
N ASN A 26 8.96 2.97 -11.89
CA ASN A 26 9.33 4.19 -11.16
C ASN A 26 8.31 4.55 -10.08
N MET A 27 8.80 5.22 -9.02
CA MET A 27 8.04 5.71 -7.87
C MET A 27 7.17 4.60 -7.27
N ILE A 28 7.81 3.72 -6.50
CA ILE A 28 7.20 2.49 -5.99
C ILE A 28 7.49 2.29 -4.51
N PHE A 29 6.59 1.55 -3.88
CA PHE A 29 6.88 0.86 -2.63
C PHE A 29 7.37 -0.56 -2.94
N ASP A 30 8.30 -1.09 -2.15
CA ASP A 30 8.80 -2.45 -2.29
C ASP A 30 8.84 -3.19 -0.93
N PRO A 31 8.07 -4.27 -0.73
CA PRO A 31 7.08 -4.82 -1.67
C PRO A 31 5.87 -3.89 -1.84
N ALA A 32 5.35 -3.83 -3.07
CA ALA A 32 4.16 -3.03 -3.37
C ALA A 32 2.85 -3.68 -2.83
N VAL A 33 2.86 -5.01 -2.66
CA VAL A 33 1.77 -5.78 -2.08
C VAL A 33 2.33 -6.69 -1.00
N ILE A 34 1.77 -6.64 0.20
CA ILE A 34 2.17 -7.51 1.31
C ILE A 34 0.94 -8.01 2.06
N LYS A 35 0.95 -9.29 2.43
CA LYS A 35 -0.04 -9.87 3.35
C LYS A 35 0.63 -10.12 4.69
N VAL A 36 0.03 -9.62 5.77
CA VAL A 36 0.55 -9.67 7.14
C VAL A 36 -0.52 -10.13 8.13
N SER A 37 -0.09 -10.45 9.35
CA SER A 37 -0.99 -10.81 10.44
C SER A 37 -1.49 -9.55 11.17
N LYS A 38 -2.64 -9.67 11.82
CA LYS A 38 -3.14 -8.62 12.71
C LYS A 38 -2.16 -8.39 13.88
N GLY A 39 -1.85 -7.13 14.15
CA GLY A 39 -0.89 -6.69 15.17
C GLY A 39 0.55 -6.58 14.67
N ASP A 40 0.81 -6.95 13.41
CA ASP A 40 2.13 -6.77 12.81
C ASP A 40 2.44 -5.29 12.57
N ILE A 41 3.73 -4.98 12.50
CA ILE A 41 4.25 -3.63 12.26
C ILE A 41 4.83 -3.55 10.85
N ILE A 42 4.43 -2.53 10.09
CA ILE A 42 5.07 -2.16 8.83
C ILE A 42 6.01 -0.98 9.08
N HIS A 43 7.28 -1.16 8.73
CA HIS A 43 8.30 -0.12 8.71
C HIS A 43 8.46 0.40 7.28
N PHE A 44 7.91 1.57 6.99
CA PHE A 44 8.20 2.29 5.77
C PHE A 44 9.58 2.94 5.88
N ARG A 45 10.52 2.53 5.02
CA ARG A 45 11.88 3.05 5.01
C ARG A 45 12.10 4.03 3.87
N ALA A 46 12.55 5.23 4.19
CA ALA A 46 12.89 6.27 3.23
C ALA A 46 14.27 6.01 2.61
N VAL A 47 14.36 5.01 1.75
CA VAL A 47 15.61 4.64 1.06
C VAL A 47 16.02 5.72 0.08
N ASP A 48 15.07 6.17 -0.75
CA ASP A 48 15.24 7.32 -1.63
C ASP A 48 14.60 8.58 -1.06
N MET A 49 15.12 9.74 -1.47
CA MET A 49 14.56 11.03 -1.08
C MET A 49 13.25 11.34 -1.83
N SER A 50 12.49 12.26 -1.26
CA SER A 50 11.20 12.81 -1.73
C SER A 50 10.00 11.87 -1.57
N HIS A 51 10.05 10.96 -0.58
CA HIS A 51 8.96 10.01 -0.33
C HIS A 51 8.36 10.13 1.07
N ASN A 52 7.08 9.80 1.18
CA ASN A 52 6.38 9.51 2.42
C ASN A 52 5.39 8.34 2.22
N SER A 53 4.75 7.91 3.31
CA SER A 53 3.65 6.94 3.28
C SER A 53 2.43 7.52 3.98
N ALA A 54 1.28 7.49 3.33
CA ALA A 54 0.01 7.97 3.87
C ALA A 54 -1.16 7.09 3.41
N THR A 55 -2.11 6.82 4.29
CA THR A 55 -3.32 6.08 3.92
C THR A 55 -4.20 6.86 2.95
N ILE A 56 -4.89 6.14 2.06
CA ILE A 56 -6.03 6.70 1.36
C ILE A 56 -7.28 6.38 2.18
N ASN A 57 -7.84 7.37 2.87
CA ASN A 57 -8.89 7.17 3.88
C ASN A 57 -10.15 6.43 3.37
N SER A 58 -10.46 6.51 2.08
CA SER A 58 -11.58 5.77 1.47
C SER A 58 -11.28 4.29 1.20
N MET A 59 -10.05 3.84 1.44
CA MET A 59 -9.53 2.52 1.09
C MET A 59 -8.78 1.84 2.25
N ILE A 60 -9.21 2.10 3.48
CA ILE A 60 -8.78 1.36 4.68
C ILE A 60 -10.00 0.74 5.39
N PRO A 61 -9.81 -0.25 6.27
CA PRO A 61 -10.93 -0.87 6.99
C PRO A 61 -11.63 0.12 7.93
N SER A 62 -12.92 -0.07 8.14
CA SER A 62 -13.68 0.73 9.10
C SER A 62 -13.11 0.56 10.51
N GLY A 63 -12.86 1.68 11.20
CA GLY A 63 -12.28 1.70 12.54
C GLY A 63 -10.76 1.52 12.58
N ALA A 64 -10.09 1.38 11.44
CA ALA A 64 -8.62 1.44 11.38
C ALA A 64 -8.11 2.88 11.54
N GLU A 65 -6.96 3.02 12.19
CA GLU A 65 -6.26 4.32 12.27
C GLU A 65 -5.63 4.67 10.93
N SER A 66 -5.83 5.91 10.49
CA SER A 66 -5.11 6.47 9.34
C SER A 66 -3.71 6.93 9.75
N TRP A 67 -2.80 7.02 8.78
CA TRP A 67 -1.48 7.60 9.02
C TRP A 67 -1.07 8.55 7.90
N THR A 68 -0.15 9.45 8.23
CA THR A 68 0.56 10.31 7.28
C THR A 68 1.98 10.50 7.81
N GLY A 69 2.93 9.84 7.15
CA GLY A 69 4.36 9.97 7.45
C GLY A 69 4.92 11.31 6.99
N LEU A 70 5.95 11.77 7.69
CA LEU A 70 6.71 12.94 7.30
C LEU A 70 7.57 12.64 6.07
N MET A 71 7.81 13.67 5.27
CA MET A 71 8.68 13.57 4.10
C MET A 71 10.09 13.11 4.51
N ASN A 72 10.65 12.15 3.78
CA ASN A 72 12.02 11.66 3.94
C ASN A 72 12.32 11.04 5.30
N GLN A 73 11.30 10.53 5.98
CA GLN A 73 11.46 9.90 7.28
C GLN A 73 10.87 8.50 7.27
N ASP A 74 11.54 7.62 8.00
CA ASP A 74 10.98 6.32 8.32
C ASP A 74 9.73 6.50 9.20
N ILE A 75 8.73 5.67 8.97
CA ILE A 75 7.54 5.57 9.82
C ILE A 75 7.20 4.11 10.05
N SER A 76 6.79 3.80 11.28
CA SER A 76 6.32 2.47 11.66
C SER A 76 4.84 2.54 11.99
N VAL A 77 4.04 1.62 11.44
CA VAL A 77 2.59 1.55 11.67
C VAL A 77 2.21 0.16 12.14
N THR A 78 1.45 0.08 13.24
CA THR A 78 0.87 -1.17 13.73
C THR A 78 -0.50 -1.39 13.10
N LEU A 79 -0.77 -2.60 12.63
CA LEU A 79 -1.99 -2.92 11.88
C LEU A 79 -2.92 -3.85 12.68
N ASP A 80 -3.78 -3.24 13.51
CA ASP A 80 -4.64 -3.97 14.45
C ASP A 80 -6.03 -4.33 13.92
N VAL A 81 -6.42 -3.80 12.76
CA VAL A 81 -7.72 -4.05 12.14
C VAL A 81 -7.55 -4.89 10.88
N GLU A 82 -8.31 -5.99 10.80
CA GLU A 82 -8.33 -6.88 9.65
C GLU A 82 -8.91 -6.18 8.41
N GLY A 83 -8.34 -6.46 7.24
CA GLY A 83 -8.78 -5.93 5.96
C GLY A 83 -7.65 -5.43 5.06
N VAL A 84 -8.04 -4.73 4.01
CA VAL A 84 -7.17 -4.18 2.98
C VAL A 84 -6.97 -2.69 3.24
N TYR A 85 -5.70 -2.28 3.20
CA TYR A 85 -5.22 -0.93 3.33
C TYR A 85 -4.54 -0.52 2.03
N VAL A 86 -5.05 0.52 1.40
CA VAL A 86 -4.35 1.20 0.30
C VAL A 86 -3.73 2.47 0.84
N TYR A 87 -2.46 2.66 0.51
CA TYR A 87 -1.68 3.82 0.90
C TYR A 87 -0.92 4.36 -0.31
N GLN A 88 -0.45 5.59 -0.19
CA GLN A 88 0.23 6.33 -1.23
C GLN A 88 1.44 7.09 -0.69
N CYS A 89 2.29 7.53 -1.60
CA CYS A 89 3.20 8.64 -1.37
C CYS A 89 2.56 9.91 -1.91
N ASP A 90 2.30 10.90 -1.06
CA ASP A 90 1.58 12.12 -1.39
C ASP A 90 2.18 12.91 -2.57
N PRO A 91 3.50 13.22 -2.62
CA PRO A 91 4.08 13.96 -3.74
C PRO A 91 4.05 13.17 -5.06
N HIS A 92 3.87 11.85 -5.01
CA HIS A 92 3.90 10.95 -6.16
C HIS A 92 2.55 10.26 -6.41
N ALA A 93 1.47 10.73 -5.79
CA ALA A 93 0.13 10.14 -5.90
C ALA A 93 -0.37 10.13 -7.35
N MET A 94 -0.17 11.22 -8.10
CA MET A 94 -0.52 11.31 -9.52
C MET A 94 0.27 10.32 -10.41
N MET A 95 1.43 9.84 -9.94
CA MET A 95 2.23 8.84 -10.64
C MET A 95 1.85 7.39 -10.27
N ALA A 96 0.81 7.24 -9.45
CA ALA A 96 0.38 6.01 -8.81
C ALA A 96 1.48 5.36 -7.96
N MET A 97 2.23 6.14 -7.18
CA MET A 97 3.06 5.57 -6.11
C MET A 97 2.15 5.14 -4.96
N VAL A 98 1.63 3.92 -5.06
CA VAL A 98 0.67 3.32 -4.14
C VAL A 98 1.13 1.93 -3.74
N GLY A 99 0.69 1.47 -2.59
CA GLY A 99 0.87 0.09 -2.15
C GLY A 99 -0.38 -0.46 -1.48
N VAL A 100 -0.39 -1.78 -1.30
CA VAL A 100 -1.52 -2.52 -0.74
C VAL A 100 -1.02 -3.43 0.38
N ILE A 101 -1.60 -3.29 1.56
CA ILE A 101 -1.40 -4.23 2.66
C ILE A 101 -2.72 -4.98 2.89
N GLN A 102 -2.66 -6.31 2.92
CA GLN A 102 -3.73 -7.14 3.44
C GLN A 102 -3.36 -7.60 4.85
N VAL A 103 -4.18 -7.24 5.83
CA VAL A 103 -4.06 -7.70 7.22
C VAL A 103 -5.08 -8.80 7.42
N GLY A 104 -4.64 -10.03 7.72
CA GLY A 104 -5.56 -11.17 7.87
C GLY A 104 -6.43 -11.39 6.63
N GLU A 105 -7.75 -11.44 6.81
CA GLU A 105 -8.72 -11.54 5.72
C GLU A 105 -9.05 -10.18 5.08
N ALA A 106 -9.30 -10.18 3.77
CA ALA A 106 -9.57 -8.98 2.98
C ALA A 106 -11.04 -8.52 3.10
N VAL A 107 -11.52 -8.25 4.32
CA VAL A 107 -12.94 -8.06 4.65
C VAL A 107 -13.64 -6.89 3.94
N ASN A 108 -12.89 -5.87 3.49
CA ASN A 108 -13.37 -4.67 2.79
C ASN A 108 -12.95 -4.63 1.30
N ILE A 109 -12.55 -5.77 0.71
CA ILE A 109 -12.00 -5.80 -0.66
C ILE A 109 -12.98 -5.31 -1.73
N SER A 110 -14.28 -5.51 -1.52
CA SER A 110 -15.31 -5.09 -2.49
C SER A 110 -15.39 -3.56 -2.54
N GLU A 111 -15.42 -2.91 -1.38
CA GLU A 111 -15.44 -1.46 -1.22
C GLU A 111 -14.13 -0.85 -1.75
N VAL A 112 -12.99 -1.44 -1.40
CA VAL A 112 -11.67 -0.98 -1.87
C VAL A 112 -11.58 -1.05 -3.40
N LYS A 113 -12.09 -2.11 -4.05
CA LYS A 113 -12.09 -2.21 -5.51
C LYS A 113 -12.94 -1.14 -6.20
N ILE A 114 -14.09 -0.81 -5.62
CA ILE A 114 -14.96 0.27 -6.13
C ILE A 114 -14.24 1.61 -6.00
N ALA A 115 -13.74 1.93 -4.80
CA ALA A 115 -13.01 3.16 -4.53
C ALA A 115 -11.75 3.28 -5.40
N ALA A 116 -11.02 2.18 -5.64
CA ALA A 116 -9.84 2.17 -6.50
C ALA A 116 -10.16 2.48 -7.97
N GLU A 117 -11.29 2.00 -8.51
CA GLU A 117 -11.70 2.33 -9.88
C GLU A 117 -12.08 3.81 -10.02
N GLU A 118 -12.75 4.39 -9.02
CA GLU A 118 -13.05 5.82 -8.99
C GLU A 118 -11.78 6.67 -8.85
N TYR A 119 -10.88 6.25 -7.95
CA TYR A 119 -9.61 6.91 -7.66
C TYR A 119 -8.64 6.84 -8.84
N ARG A 120 -8.80 5.87 -9.75
CA ARG A 120 -7.96 5.67 -10.95
C ARG A 120 -7.79 6.95 -11.76
N SER A 121 -8.83 7.79 -11.82
CA SER A 121 -8.82 9.05 -12.57
C SER A 121 -7.84 10.10 -12.02
N ASN A 122 -7.39 9.95 -10.78
CA ASN A 122 -6.36 10.80 -10.18
C ASN A 122 -4.94 10.46 -10.68
N PHE A 123 -4.76 9.29 -11.31
CA PHE A 123 -3.48 8.88 -11.85
C PHE A 123 -3.28 9.47 -13.25
N MET A 124 -2.11 10.08 -13.46
CA MET A 124 -1.65 10.52 -14.78
C MET A 124 -0.76 9.47 -15.43
N LEU A 125 -0.08 8.67 -14.62
CA LEU A 125 0.79 7.56 -15.04
C LEU A 125 0.34 6.28 -14.33
N ASN A 126 0.65 5.13 -14.93
CA ASN A 126 0.45 3.82 -14.29
C ASN A 126 -0.99 3.55 -13.82
N ASN A 127 -1.98 3.98 -14.60
CA ASN A 127 -3.41 3.94 -14.24
C ASN A 127 -3.91 2.56 -13.77
N ASP A 128 -3.35 1.47 -14.28
CA ASP A 128 -3.79 0.11 -13.92
C ASP A 128 -3.00 -0.51 -12.75
N ARG A 129 -2.02 0.22 -12.18
CA ARG A 129 -1.11 -0.31 -11.15
C ARG A 129 -1.85 -0.75 -9.89
N LEU A 130 -2.71 0.11 -9.33
CA LEU A 130 -3.49 -0.24 -8.13
C LEU A 130 -4.41 -1.44 -8.38
N LYS A 131 -5.08 -1.48 -9.54
CA LYS A 131 -5.92 -2.63 -9.94
C LYS A 131 -5.10 -3.92 -10.05
N GLY A 132 -3.89 -3.84 -10.60
CA GLY A 132 -2.96 -4.96 -10.67
C GLY A 132 -2.54 -5.45 -9.30
N TYR A 133 -2.27 -4.55 -8.35
CA TYR A 133 -1.93 -4.89 -6.97
C TYR A 133 -3.09 -5.56 -6.23
N LEU A 134 -4.30 -5.01 -6.34
CA LEU A 134 -5.51 -5.61 -5.74
C LEU A 134 -5.87 -6.98 -6.35
N ALA A 135 -5.38 -7.30 -7.54
CA ALA A 135 -5.56 -8.62 -8.15
C ALA A 135 -4.65 -9.70 -7.54
N GLN A 136 -3.60 -9.32 -6.81
CA GLN A 136 -2.68 -10.23 -6.11
C GLN A 136 -3.21 -10.68 -4.74
N LEU A 137 -4.22 -10.00 -4.19
CA LEU A 137 -4.88 -10.38 -2.95
C LEU A 137 -5.74 -11.65 -3.13
#